data_AF-A0A060CQL2-F1
#
_entry.id   AF-A0A060CQL2-F1
#
_cell.length_a   1.000
_cell.length_b   1.000
_cell.length_c   1.000
_cell.angle_alpha   90.00
_cell.angle_beta   90.00
_cell.angle_gamma   90.00
#
_symmetry.space_group_name_H-M   'P 1'
#
loop_
_entity.id
_entity.type
_entity.pdbx_description
1 polymer ?
#
loop_
_entity_poly.entity_id
_entity_poly.type
_entity_poly.pdbx_seq_one_letter_code
_entity_poly.pdbx_strand_id
1 'polypeptide(L)' 'KGVPDQIQEKPWQTCTCLGDWHYSRHLYEINGYKSAKTVIQMLIDIVSKNGNMLLSIPIRGDGSIDEKEKAILQEIA' A
#
# COMPACT_ATOMS: atom_id res chain seq x y z
N LYS A 1 2.76 -8.45 -12.32
CA LYS A 1 1.47 -8.54 -11.56
C LYS A 1 1.71 -9.44 -10.37
N GLY A 2 1.52 -8.95 -9.14
CA GLY A 2 1.84 -9.67 -7.89
C GLY A 2 0.64 -10.24 -7.14
N VAL A 3 -0.53 -10.29 -7.80
CA VAL A 3 -1.80 -10.82 -7.26
C VAL A 3 -2.30 -11.90 -8.21
N PRO A 4 -2.64 -13.10 -7.75
CA PRO A 4 -3.27 -14.15 -8.55
C PRO A 4 -4.63 -13.70 -9.11
N ASP A 5 -5.00 -14.25 -10.28
CA ASP A 5 -6.29 -13.95 -10.90
C ASP A 5 -7.45 -14.79 -10.30
N GLN A 6 -7.14 -15.91 -9.64
CA GLN A 6 -8.10 -16.83 -9.04
C GLN A 6 -7.86 -17.01 -7.54
N ILE A 7 -8.88 -17.46 -6.82
CA ILE A 7 -8.77 -17.86 -5.41
C ILE A 7 -7.75 -18.98 -5.30
N GLN A 8 -6.85 -18.88 -4.31
CA GLN A 8 -5.82 -19.88 -4.07
C GLN A 8 -6.25 -20.86 -2.96
N GLU A 9 -5.99 -22.15 -3.16
CA GLU A 9 -6.25 -23.20 -2.16
C GLU A 9 -5.38 -23.00 -0.91
N LYS A 10 -4.10 -22.66 -1.11
CA LYS A 10 -3.15 -22.40 -0.03
C LYS A 10 -3.07 -20.89 0.25
N PRO A 11 -2.90 -20.49 1.52
CA PRO A 11 -2.72 -19.08 1.88
C PRO A 11 -1.47 -18.52 1.22
N TRP A 12 -1.54 -17.26 0.81
CA TRP A 12 -0.44 -16.56 0.16
C TRP A 12 -0.36 -15.11 0.65
N GLN A 13 0.73 -14.43 0.31
CA GLN A 13 0.93 -13.03 0.68
C GLN A 13 1.54 -12.26 -0.49
N THR A 14 1.18 -10.99 -0.59
CA THR A 14 1.84 -10.04 -1.48
C THR A 14 2.15 -8.75 -0.75
N CYS A 15 3.10 -7.99 -1.28
CA CYS A 15 3.51 -6.71 -0.74
C CYS A 15 3.28 -5.59 -1.76
N THR A 16 2.91 -4.43 -1.24
CA THR A 16 2.85 -3.19 -2.01
C THR A 16 3.33 -2.03 -1.15
N CYS A 17 3.60 -0.90 -1.79
CA CYS A 17 4.01 0.32 -1.09
C CYS A 17 3.02 1.44 -1.40
N LEU A 18 2.77 2.31 -0.42
CA LEU A 18 1.89 3.47 -0.60
C LEU A 18 2.43 4.42 -1.68
N GLY A 19 3.75 4.65 -1.67
CA GLY A 19 4.51 5.31 -2.73
C GLY A 19 5.47 4.34 -3.43
N ASP A 20 6.74 4.74 -3.54
CA ASP A 20 7.86 3.89 -3.92
C ASP A 20 8.42 3.13 -2.70
N TRP A 21 9.21 2.08 -2.93
CA TRP A 21 9.81 1.27 -1.85
C TRP A 21 10.67 2.08 -0.86
N HIS A 22 11.23 3.20 -1.31
CA HIS A 22 11.94 4.16 -0.47
C HIS A 22 11.29 5.53 -0.62
N TYR A 23 11.51 6.41 0.37
CA TYR A 23 10.96 7.75 0.33
C TYR A 23 11.47 8.53 -0.87
N SER A 24 10.53 9.05 -1.65
CA SER A 24 10.78 9.85 -2.84
C SER A 24 10.12 11.21 -2.65
N ARG A 25 10.95 12.25 -2.46
CA ARG A 25 10.47 13.63 -2.34
C ARG A 25 9.70 14.06 -3.60
N HIS A 26 10.08 13.55 -4.76
CA HIS A 26 9.37 13.83 -6.01
C HIS A 26 7.92 13.32 -5.94
N LEU A 27 7.69 12.08 -5.47
CA LEU A 27 6.33 11.54 -5.29
C LEU A 27 5.51 12.37 -4.31
N TYR A 28 6.13 12.80 -3.21
CA TYR A 28 5.50 13.70 -2.26
C TYR A 28 5.06 15.01 -2.93
N GLU A 29 5.93 15.65 -3.72
CA GLU A 29 5.66 16.94 -4.36
C GLU A 29 4.55 16.86 -5.42
N ILE A 30 4.46 15.74 -6.16
CA ILE A 30 3.45 15.55 -7.20
C ILE A 30 2.14 14.90 -6.71
N ASN A 31 2.00 14.65 -5.39
CA ASN A 31 0.89 13.87 -4.81
C ASN A 31 0.75 12.46 -5.44
N GLY A 32 1.86 11.78 -5.68
CA GLY A 32 1.92 10.49 -6.38
C GLY A 32 1.62 9.27 -5.51
N TYR A 33 1.18 9.45 -4.27
CA TYR A 33 0.81 8.33 -3.39
C TYR A 33 -0.50 7.68 -3.81
N LYS A 34 -0.62 6.37 -3.56
CA LYS A 34 -1.88 5.65 -3.78
C LYS A 34 -2.94 6.20 -2.83
N SER A 35 -4.14 6.44 -3.36
CA SER A 35 -5.27 6.85 -2.52
C SER A 35 -5.71 5.74 -1.56
N ALA A 36 -6.35 6.10 -0.45
CA ALA A 36 -6.95 5.14 0.48
C ALA A 36 -7.92 4.19 -0.25
N LYS A 37 -8.74 4.72 -1.15
CA LYS A 37 -9.65 3.94 -2.01
C LYS A 37 -8.92 2.85 -2.79
N THR A 38 -7.79 3.19 -3.43
CA THR A 38 -6.99 2.21 -4.19
C THR A 38 -6.46 1.12 -3.27
N VAL A 39 -5.92 1.49 -2.10
CA VAL A 39 -5.37 0.53 -1.12
C VAL A 39 -6.46 -0.41 -0.59
N ILE A 40 -7.64 0.12 -0.25
CA ILE A 40 -8.78 -0.68 0.23
C ILE A 40 -9.27 -1.64 -0.86
N GLN A 41 -9.38 -1.19 -2.10
CA GLN A 41 -9.78 -2.06 -3.22
C GLN A 41 -8.76 -3.19 -3.45
N MET A 42 -7.46 -2.91 -3.35
CA MET A 42 -6.43 -3.94 -3.42
C MET A 42 -6.54 -4.93 -2.24
N LEU A 43 -6.74 -4.43 -1.03
CA LEU A 43 -6.91 -5.27 0.16
C LEU A 43 -8.10 -6.22 0.01
N ILE A 44 -9.26 -5.71 -0.43
CA ILE A 44 -10.46 -6.51 -0.66
C ILE A 44 -10.20 -7.60 -1.72
N ASP A 45 -9.57 -7.25 -2.84
CA ASP A 45 -9.24 -8.22 -3.90
C ASP A 45 -8.31 -9.33 -3.39
N ILE A 46 -7.26 -8.96 -2.65
CA ILE A 46 -6.28 -9.90 -2.09
C ILE A 46 -6.91 -10.83 -1.05
N VAL A 47 -7.66 -10.28 -0.09
CA VAL A 47 -8.33 -11.06 0.97
C VAL A 47 -9.39 -11.99 0.37
N SER A 48 -10.16 -11.54 -0.63
CA SER A 48 -11.15 -12.38 -1.31
C SER A 48 -10.56 -13.61 -1.99
N LYS A 49 -9.25 -13.60 -2.28
CA LYS A 49 -8.50 -14.67 -2.94
C LYS A 49 -7.67 -15.52 -1.96
N ASN A 50 -7.98 -15.47 -0.66
CA ASN A 50 -7.26 -16.17 0.40
C ASN A 50 -5.81 -15.67 0.60
N GLY A 51 -5.59 -14.37 0.40
CA GLY A 51 -4.29 -13.72 0.51
C GLY A 51 -4.22 -12.67 1.60
N ASN A 52 -3.00 -12.38 2.06
CA ASN A 52 -2.68 -11.23 2.91
C ASN A 52 -1.95 -10.14 2.12
N MET A 53 -2.22 -8.88 2.44
CA MET A 53 -1.50 -7.73 1.89
C MET A 53 -0.60 -7.10 2.95
N LEU A 54 0.70 -7.05 2.67
CA LEU A 54 1.65 -6.23 3.41
C LEU A 54 1.76 -4.85 2.74
N LEU A 55 1.33 -3.80 3.44
CA LEU A 55 1.47 -2.42 2.98
C LEU A 55 2.71 -1.77 3.60
N SER A 56 3.67 -1.39 2.76
CA SER A 56 4.86 -0.62 3.15
C SER A 56 4.59 0.88 3.11
N ILE A 57 5.11 1.61 4.10
CA ILE A 57 5.02 3.06 4.23
C ILE A 57 6.45 3.61 4.20
N PRO A 58 6.86 4.34 3.16
CA PRO A 58 8.21 4.86 3.07
C PRO A 58 8.40 6.02 4.06
N ILE A 59 9.47 5.97 4.85
CA ILE A 59 9.78 7.00 5.85
C ILE A 59 10.85 7.97 5.35
N ARG A 60 10.76 9.23 5.77
CA ARG A 60 11.78 10.26 5.50
C ARG A 60 13.14 9.84 6.09
N GLY A 61 14.21 10.45 5.61
CA GLY A 61 15.57 10.18 6.10
C GLY A 61 15.79 10.52 7.58
N ASP A 62 14.92 11.35 8.17
CA ASP A 62 14.89 11.65 9.61
C ASP A 62 14.04 10.65 10.43
N GLY A 63 13.48 9.62 9.78
CA GLY A 63 12.62 8.60 10.39
C GLY A 63 11.15 9.00 10.54
N SER A 64 10.75 10.21 10.12
CA SER A 64 9.35 10.65 10.20
C SER A 64 8.51 10.16 9.02
N ILE A 65 7.24 9.84 9.28
CA ILE A 65 6.22 9.62 8.23
C ILE A 65 5.64 10.98 7.84
N ASP A 66 5.48 11.23 6.55
CA ASP A 66 4.92 12.51 6.09
C ASP A 66 3.41 12.64 6.37
N GLU A 67 2.93 13.87 6.33
CA GLU A 67 1.55 14.20 6.67
C GLU A 67 0.52 13.69 5.65
N LYS A 68 0.90 13.50 4.38
CA LYS A 68 0.01 12.97 3.34
C LYS A 68 -0.16 11.46 3.52
N GLU A 69 0.93 10.75 3.79
CA GLU A 69 0.90 9.33 4.11
C GLU A 69 0.08 9.06 5.38
N LYS A 70 0.26 9.87 6.43
CA LYS A 70 -0.54 9.79 7.65
C LYS A 70 -2.02 10.01 7.39
N ALA A 71 -2.39 11.00 6.58
CA ALA A 71 -3.78 11.25 6.23
C ALA A 71 -4.41 10.05 5.51
N ILE A 72 -3.69 9.47 4.53
CA ILE A 72 -4.17 8.28 3.82
C ILE A 72 -4.30 7.08 4.76
N LEU A 73 -3.35 6.88 5.68
CA LEU A 73 -3.44 5.81 6.69
C LEU A 73 -4.65 5.97 7.61
N GLN A 74 -5.00 7.20 7.99
CA GLN A 74 -6.19 7.50 8.79
C GLN A 74 -7.49 7.24 8.03
N GLU A 75 -7.50 7.40 6.70
CA GLU A 75 -8.65 7.07 5.86
C GLU A 75 -8.85 5.56 5.66
N ILE A 76 -7.81 4.76 5.89
CA ILE A 76 -7.86 3.28 5.75
C ILE A 76 -8.38 2.59 7.02
N ALA A 77 -8.12 3.18 8.20
CA ALA A 77 -8.44 2.61 9.51
C ALA A 77 -9.91 2.79 9.91
#